data_AF-A0A1A2KRA2-F1
#
_entry.id   AF-A0A1A2KRA2-F1
#
_cell.length_a   1.000
_cell.length_b   1.000
_cell.length_c   1.000
_cell.angle_alpha   90.00
_cell.angle_beta   90.00
_cell.angle_gamma   90.00
#
_symmetry.space_group_name_H-M   'P 1'
#
loop_
_entity.id
_entity.type
_entity.pdbx_description
1 polymer ?
#
loop_
_entity_poly.entity_id
_entity_poly.type
_entity_poly.pdbx_seq_one_letter_code
_entity_poly.pdbx_strand_id
1 'polypeptide(L)'
;MTDAPRGEDAVLVAVQSALAPRPGVLTGARALSHFGEHSAGWLAVAAAGALAQPAKRRSWLAVGAGAFAAHAAAVLIKRVVRRERPHHPDIAVNVGTPSRLSFPSAHATSTTAAAVLLARVTGLPLRAVLVVPMALSRLVLGVHYPTDVLTGVAVGTLVGSVVGKTAGVGTEETVAK
;
A
#
# COMPACT_ATOMS: atom_id res chain seq x y z
N MET A 1 24.50 -26.74 1.67
CA MET A 1 23.05 -26.85 1.94
C MET A 1 22.63 -25.51 2.53
N THR A 2 21.72 -24.81 1.88
CA THR A 2 21.14 -23.58 2.46
C THR A 2 20.25 -23.98 3.63
N ASP A 3 20.30 -23.23 4.72
CA ASP A 3 19.43 -23.48 5.87
C ASP A 3 17.96 -23.39 5.45
N ALA A 4 17.09 -24.14 6.13
CA ALA A 4 15.65 -24.04 5.91
C ALA A 4 15.15 -22.62 6.28
N PRO A 5 14.14 -22.07 5.56
CA PRO A 5 13.63 -20.73 5.85
C PRO A 5 13.01 -20.69 7.25
N ARG A 6 13.25 -19.60 7.98
CA ARG A 6 12.75 -19.39 9.36
C ARG A 6 12.11 -18.01 9.49
N GLY A 7 11.31 -17.82 10.54
CA GLY A 7 10.70 -16.53 10.84
C GLY A 7 9.90 -15.97 9.66
N GLU A 8 10.20 -14.73 9.26
CA GLU A 8 9.50 -14.05 8.18
C GLU A 8 9.78 -14.64 6.78
N ASP A 9 10.96 -15.25 6.57
CA ASP A 9 11.26 -15.96 5.32
C ASP A 9 10.32 -17.16 5.15
N ALA A 10 10.11 -17.94 6.21
CA ALA A 10 9.20 -19.10 6.17
C ALA A 10 7.76 -18.68 5.86
N VAL A 11 7.29 -17.57 6.44
CA VAL A 11 5.96 -17.01 6.14
C VAL A 11 5.87 -16.60 4.68
N LEU A 12 6.91 -15.93 4.15
CA LEU A 12 6.92 -15.47 2.77
C LEU A 12 6.91 -16.65 1.78
N VAL A 13 7.72 -17.67 2.04
CA VAL A 13 7.72 -18.92 1.26
C VAL A 13 6.35 -19.57 1.30
N ALA A 14 5.73 -19.72 2.48
CA ALA A 14 4.39 -20.31 2.60
C ALA A 14 3.33 -19.53 1.80
N VAL A 15 3.36 -18.19 1.84
CA VAL A 15 2.47 -17.35 1.05
C VAL A 15 2.70 -17.55 -0.45
N GLN A 16 3.95 -17.61 -0.90
CA GLN A 16 4.27 -17.85 -2.32
C GLN A 16 3.84 -19.23 -2.77
N SER A 17 4.18 -20.29 -2.03
CA SER A 17 3.80 -21.67 -2.35
C SER A 17 2.27 -21.82 -2.43
N ALA A 18 1.53 -21.14 -1.55
CA ALA A 18 0.08 -21.15 -1.60
C ALA A 18 -0.47 -20.35 -2.79
N LEU A 19 -0.06 -19.09 -2.96
CA LEU A 19 -0.76 -18.14 -3.83
C LEU A 19 -0.18 -18.03 -5.24
N ALA A 20 1.15 -18.02 -5.38
CA ALA A 20 1.82 -17.69 -6.65
C ALA A 20 1.48 -18.64 -7.82
N PRO A 21 1.30 -19.97 -7.60
CA PRO A 21 0.93 -20.89 -8.70
C PRO A 21 -0.49 -20.69 -9.22
N ARG A 22 -1.37 -19.96 -8.52
CA ARG A 22 -2.77 -19.80 -8.93
C ARG A 22 -2.88 -18.90 -10.17
N PRO A 23 -3.71 -19.25 -11.16
CA PRO A 23 -3.86 -18.48 -12.39
C PRO A 23 -4.16 -17.00 -12.10
N GLY A 24 -3.43 -16.10 -12.77
CA GLY A 24 -3.62 -14.65 -12.68
C GLY A 24 -3.05 -13.97 -11.43
N VAL A 25 -2.65 -14.70 -10.38
CA VAL A 25 -2.16 -14.08 -9.13
C VAL A 25 -0.88 -13.27 -9.36
N LEU A 26 0.12 -13.83 -10.06
CA LEU A 26 1.36 -13.10 -10.35
C LEU A 26 1.11 -11.88 -11.26
N THR A 27 0.25 -12.03 -12.27
CA THR A 27 -0.11 -10.93 -13.18
C THR A 27 -0.82 -9.81 -12.43
N GLY A 28 -1.80 -10.14 -11.59
CA GLY A 28 -2.52 -9.17 -10.76
C GLY A 28 -1.59 -8.49 -9.75
N ALA A 29 -0.69 -9.25 -9.12
CA ALA A 29 0.28 -8.69 -8.18
C ALA A 29 1.23 -7.70 -8.88
N ARG A 30 1.73 -8.03 -10.08
CA ARG A 30 2.54 -7.12 -10.89
C ARG A 30 1.76 -5.87 -11.30
N ALA A 31 0.51 -6.02 -11.74
CA ALA A 31 -0.35 -4.89 -12.07
C ALA A 31 -0.54 -3.94 -10.87
N LEU A 32 -0.78 -4.49 -9.66
CA LEU A 32 -0.82 -3.71 -8.43
C LEU A 32 0.52 -3.04 -8.11
N SER A 33 1.64 -3.70 -8.38
CA SER A 33 2.97 -3.10 -8.23
C SER A 33 3.16 -1.88 -9.14
N HIS A 34 2.75 -1.98 -10.41
CA HIS A 34 2.81 -0.84 -11.34
C HIS A 34 1.85 0.27 -10.94
N PHE A 35 0.63 -0.08 -10.52
CA PHE A 35 -0.36 0.89 -10.05
C PHE A 35 0.13 1.68 -8.82
N GLY A 36 0.75 1.01 -7.85
CA GLY A 36 1.25 1.65 -6.63
C GLY A 36 2.61 2.34 -6.80
N GLU A 37 3.27 2.23 -7.94
CA GLU A 37 4.59 2.79 -8.20
C GLU A 37 4.56 4.31 -8.03
N HIS A 38 5.37 4.84 -7.10
CA HIS A 38 5.36 6.26 -6.70
C HIS A 38 3.96 6.84 -6.37
N SER A 39 3.00 5.99 -5.98
CA SER A 39 1.57 6.35 -5.79
C SER A 39 0.84 6.83 -7.05
N ALA A 40 1.37 6.59 -8.24
CA ALA A 40 0.83 7.10 -9.50
C ALA A 40 -0.65 6.74 -9.71
N GLY A 41 -1.04 5.48 -9.45
CA GLY A 41 -2.44 5.04 -9.57
C GLY A 41 -3.39 5.79 -8.63
N TRP A 42 -2.97 6.04 -7.38
CA TRP A 42 -3.78 6.78 -6.42
C TRP A 42 -3.90 8.27 -6.77
N LEU A 43 -2.84 8.87 -7.32
CA LEU A 43 -2.89 10.24 -7.85
C LEU A 43 -3.84 10.35 -9.05
N ALA A 44 -3.83 9.35 -9.94
CA ALA A 44 -4.76 9.30 -11.07
C ALA A 44 -6.22 9.15 -10.60
N VAL A 45 -6.49 8.26 -9.64
CA VAL A 45 -7.82 8.11 -9.03
C VAL A 45 -8.28 9.41 -8.37
N ALA A 46 -7.40 10.07 -7.62
CA ALA A 46 -7.68 11.35 -6.99
C ALA A 46 -8.01 12.44 -8.02
N ALA A 47 -7.23 12.55 -9.09
CA ALA A 47 -7.46 13.51 -10.16
C ALA A 47 -8.78 13.24 -10.90
N ALA A 48 -9.04 11.99 -11.27
CA ALA A 48 -10.28 11.59 -11.93
C ALA A 48 -11.51 11.90 -11.06
N GLY A 49 -11.46 11.55 -9.76
CA GLY A 49 -12.54 11.87 -8.83
C GLY A 49 -12.73 13.37 -8.62
N ALA A 50 -11.64 14.14 -8.55
CA ALA A 50 -11.68 15.60 -8.44
C ALA A 50 -12.32 16.28 -9.67
N LEU A 51 -12.16 15.72 -10.86
CA LEU A 51 -12.77 16.18 -12.10
C LEU A 51 -14.24 15.72 -12.22
N ALA A 52 -14.53 14.47 -11.86
CA ALA A 52 -15.86 13.89 -11.96
C ALA A 52 -16.84 14.40 -10.89
N GLN A 53 -16.33 14.83 -9.72
CA GLN A 53 -17.14 15.34 -8.61
C GLN A 53 -16.60 16.70 -8.12
N PRO A 54 -16.83 17.79 -8.87
CA PRO A 54 -16.32 19.12 -8.52
C PRO A 54 -16.73 19.60 -7.12
N ALA A 55 -17.94 19.24 -6.66
CA ALA A 55 -18.42 19.54 -5.31
C ALA A 55 -17.56 18.90 -4.20
N LYS A 56 -16.92 17.76 -4.46
CA LYS A 56 -16.01 17.06 -3.54
C LYS A 56 -14.54 17.22 -3.92
N ARG A 57 -14.20 18.19 -4.78
CA ARG A 57 -12.85 18.35 -5.35
C ARG A 57 -11.75 18.40 -4.29
N ARG A 58 -11.95 19.16 -3.21
CA ARG A 58 -10.98 19.26 -2.10
C ARG A 58 -10.73 17.90 -1.45
N SER A 59 -11.79 17.13 -1.22
CA SER A 59 -11.71 15.81 -0.60
C SER A 59 -10.99 14.80 -1.49
N TRP A 60 -11.22 14.84 -2.81
CA TRP A 60 -10.48 14.03 -3.78
C TRP A 60 -9.01 14.43 -3.87
N LEU A 61 -8.69 15.73 -3.88
CA LEU A 61 -7.31 16.21 -3.81
C LEU A 61 -6.61 15.75 -2.51
N ALA A 62 -7.34 15.70 -1.39
CA ALA A 62 -6.81 15.17 -0.14
C ALA A 62 -6.46 13.67 -0.24
N VAL A 63 -7.22 12.85 -0.99
CA VAL A 63 -6.85 11.44 -1.27
C VAL A 63 -5.47 11.38 -1.92
N GLY A 64 -5.26 12.17 -2.99
CA GLY A 64 -3.99 12.19 -3.71
C GLY A 64 -2.83 12.68 -2.84
N ALA A 65 -3.04 13.80 -2.14
CA ALA A 65 -2.06 14.36 -1.22
C ALA A 65 -1.71 13.39 -0.08
N GLY A 66 -2.71 12.70 0.49
CA GLY A 66 -2.51 11.71 1.55
C GLY A 66 -1.75 10.48 1.08
N ALA A 67 -2.07 9.95 -0.10
CA ALA A 67 -1.34 8.83 -0.70
C ALA A 67 0.13 9.19 -0.96
N PHE A 68 0.37 10.38 -1.52
CA PHE A 68 1.73 10.88 -1.78
C PHE A 68 2.51 11.13 -0.49
N ALA A 69 1.92 11.79 0.50
CA ALA A 69 2.54 12.02 1.81
C ALA A 69 2.90 10.70 2.51
N ALA A 70 2.01 9.70 2.42
CA ALA A 70 2.25 8.37 2.97
C ALA A 70 3.41 7.64 2.27
N HIS A 71 3.51 7.77 0.95
CA HIS A 71 4.65 7.26 0.19
C HIS A 71 5.96 7.97 0.60
N ALA A 72 5.95 9.30 0.68
CA ALA A 72 7.11 10.08 1.11
C ALA A 72 7.56 9.68 2.53
N ALA A 73 6.62 9.53 3.47
CA ALA A 73 6.91 9.05 4.82
C ALA A 73 7.58 7.66 4.80
N ALA A 74 7.06 6.73 4.00
CA ALA A 74 7.69 5.42 3.84
C ALA A 74 9.12 5.50 3.27
N VAL A 75 9.36 6.39 2.29
CA VAL A 75 10.71 6.62 1.73
C VAL A 75 11.66 7.20 2.78
N LEU A 76 11.19 8.13 3.62
CA LEU A 76 12.00 8.70 4.70
C LEU A 76 12.36 7.65 5.75
N ILE A 77 11.38 6.89 6.25
CA ILE A 77 11.62 5.80 7.21
C ILE A 77 12.58 4.77 6.62
N LYS A 78 12.42 4.44 5.34
CA LYS A 78 13.28 3.50 4.63
C LYS A 78 14.75 3.91 4.61
N ARG A 79 15.03 5.21 4.46
CA ARG A 79 16.42 5.74 4.47
C ARG A 79 17.07 5.67 5.85
N VAL A 80 16.27 5.61 6.91
CA VAL A 80 16.73 5.48 8.32
C VAL A 80 16.91 4.01 8.70
N VAL A 81 15.86 3.18 8.53
CA VAL A 81 15.85 1.78 8.99
C VAL A 81 16.75 0.89 8.13
N ARG A 82 16.84 1.16 6.82
CA ARG A 82 17.75 0.48 5.88
C ARG A 82 17.69 -1.05 5.91
N ARG A 83 16.54 -1.63 6.24
CA ARG A 83 16.32 -3.08 6.18
C ARG A 83 16.48 -3.58 4.74
N GLU A 84 17.24 -4.67 4.57
CA GLU A 84 17.38 -5.35 3.28
C GLU A 84 16.10 -6.10 2.88
N ARG A 85 15.93 -6.33 1.58
CA ARG A 85 14.83 -7.14 1.04
C ARG A 85 15.01 -8.64 1.33
N PRO A 86 13.92 -9.41 1.25
CA PRO A 86 13.99 -10.86 1.22
C PRO A 86 15.00 -11.35 0.19
N HIS A 87 15.93 -12.19 0.64
CA HIS A 87 17.05 -12.71 -0.16
C HIS A 87 17.31 -14.20 0.07
N HIS A 88 16.46 -14.87 0.85
CA HIS A 88 16.54 -16.31 1.04
C HIS A 88 16.36 -17.02 -0.32
N PRO A 89 17.12 -18.09 -0.63
CA PRO A 89 17.09 -18.77 -1.92
C PRO A 89 15.71 -19.35 -2.29
N ASP A 90 14.91 -19.74 -1.29
CA ASP A 90 13.57 -20.28 -1.50
C ASP A 90 12.50 -19.21 -1.80
N ILE A 91 12.86 -17.92 -1.78
CA ILE A 91 11.95 -16.81 -2.04
C ILE A 91 12.14 -16.34 -3.49
N ALA A 92 11.08 -16.42 -4.28
CA ALA A 92 11.10 -15.95 -5.67
C ALA A 92 10.85 -14.44 -5.74
N VAL A 93 11.78 -13.69 -6.32
CA VAL A 93 11.58 -12.25 -6.61
C VAL A 93 10.90 -12.10 -7.97
N ASN A 94 9.61 -11.76 -7.96
CA ASN A 94 8.75 -11.80 -9.15
C ASN A 94 8.53 -10.43 -9.84
N VAL A 95 9.21 -9.38 -9.38
CA VAL A 95 9.20 -8.03 -9.96
C VAL A 95 10.53 -7.32 -9.70
N GLY A 96 10.95 -6.44 -10.63
CA GLY A 96 12.09 -5.56 -10.41
C GLY A 96 11.82 -4.53 -9.31
N THR A 97 12.86 -4.14 -8.58
CA THR A 97 12.77 -3.06 -7.58
C THR A 97 13.92 -2.07 -7.76
N PRO A 98 13.67 -0.75 -7.65
CA PRO A 98 14.70 0.28 -7.85
C PRO A 98 15.66 0.42 -6.66
N SER A 99 15.37 -0.24 -5.54
CA SER A 99 16.14 -0.12 -4.29
C SER A 99 16.19 -1.47 -3.59
N ARG A 100 17.33 -1.77 -2.95
CA ARG A 100 17.55 -2.94 -2.09
C ARG A 100 16.85 -2.87 -0.73
N LEU A 101 16.20 -1.75 -0.40
CA LEU A 101 15.59 -1.52 0.92
C LEU A 101 14.10 -1.87 0.95
N SER A 102 13.69 -2.58 2.00
CA SER A 102 12.37 -3.21 2.15
C SER A 102 11.43 -2.46 3.10
N PHE A 103 11.93 -1.96 4.24
CA PHE A 103 11.07 -1.45 5.29
C PHE A 103 10.80 0.07 5.21
N PRO A 104 9.57 0.54 5.51
CA PRO A 104 8.31 -0.18 5.39
C PRO A 104 7.91 -0.30 3.89
N SER A 105 6.87 -1.07 3.60
CA SER A 105 6.36 -1.19 2.24
C SER A 105 5.63 0.07 1.78
N ALA A 106 6.27 0.88 0.93
CA ALA A 106 5.69 2.12 0.43
C ALA A 106 4.36 1.93 -0.33
N HIS A 107 4.22 0.82 -1.08
CA HIS A 107 2.96 0.43 -1.74
C HIS A 107 1.83 0.16 -0.75
N ALA A 108 2.11 -0.56 0.35
CA ALA A 108 1.13 -0.80 1.41
C ALA A 108 0.77 0.50 2.14
N THR A 109 1.77 1.35 2.40
CA THR A 109 1.59 2.65 3.06
C THR A 109 0.70 3.60 2.26
N SER A 110 1.04 3.85 0.99
CA SER A 110 0.27 4.78 0.15
C SER A 110 -1.15 4.28 -0.14
N THR A 111 -1.29 2.97 -0.39
CA THR A 111 -2.60 2.34 -0.60
C THR A 111 -3.48 2.42 0.63
N THR A 112 -2.92 2.22 1.83
CA THR A 112 -3.71 2.31 3.06
C THR A 112 -4.17 3.74 3.31
N ALA A 113 -3.30 4.73 3.10
CA ALA A 113 -3.69 6.14 3.23
C ALA A 113 -4.80 6.52 2.22
N ALA A 114 -4.65 6.10 0.96
CA ALA A 114 -5.66 6.30 -0.07
C ALA A 114 -6.99 5.64 0.31
N ALA A 115 -6.97 4.39 0.76
CA ALA A 115 -8.17 3.64 1.12
C ALA A 115 -8.91 4.24 2.33
N VAL A 116 -8.17 4.74 3.34
CA VAL A 116 -8.76 5.45 4.49
C VAL A 116 -9.50 6.71 4.04
N LEU A 117 -8.89 7.49 3.15
CA LEU A 117 -9.47 8.75 2.66
C LEU A 117 -10.62 8.48 1.69
N LEU A 118 -10.47 7.55 0.75
CA LEU A 118 -11.50 7.15 -0.20
C LEU A 118 -12.77 6.64 0.50
N ALA A 119 -12.61 5.88 1.58
CA ALA A 119 -13.75 5.42 2.38
C ALA A 119 -14.56 6.60 2.96
N ARG A 120 -13.90 7.71 3.33
CA ARG A 120 -14.59 8.92 3.81
C ARG A 120 -15.22 9.73 2.67
N VAL A 121 -14.57 9.81 1.51
CA VAL A 121 -15.10 10.56 0.36
C VAL A 121 -16.33 9.88 -0.25
N THR A 122 -16.30 8.55 -0.31
CA THR A 122 -17.32 7.74 -1.00
C THR A 122 -18.36 7.14 -0.04
N GLY A 123 -18.08 7.06 1.26
CA GLY A 123 -18.92 6.34 2.23
C GLY A 123 -18.85 4.81 2.11
N LEU A 124 -18.02 4.28 1.20
CA LEU A 124 -17.92 2.85 0.92
C LEU A 124 -16.86 2.17 1.81
N PRO A 125 -17.02 0.87 2.13
CA PRO A 125 -16.08 0.12 2.98
C PRO A 125 -14.80 -0.31 2.24
N LEU A 126 -14.07 0.65 1.63
CA LEU A 126 -12.96 0.39 0.70
C LEU A 126 -11.65 -0.06 1.36
N ARG A 127 -11.53 0.04 2.70
CA ARG A 127 -10.26 -0.20 3.40
C ARG A 127 -9.73 -1.62 3.16
N ALA A 128 -10.49 -2.64 3.53
CA ALA A 128 -10.06 -4.04 3.35
C ALA A 128 -9.96 -4.41 1.87
N VAL A 129 -10.90 -3.93 1.05
CA VAL A 129 -10.98 -4.19 -0.40
C VAL A 129 -9.72 -3.76 -1.13
N LEU A 130 -9.09 -2.66 -0.73
CA LEU A 130 -7.90 -2.13 -1.38
C LEU A 130 -6.60 -2.57 -0.68
N VAL A 131 -6.59 -2.60 0.66
CA VAL A 131 -5.37 -2.87 1.43
C VAL A 131 -4.98 -4.34 1.37
N VAL A 132 -5.93 -5.28 1.46
CA VAL A 132 -5.61 -6.72 1.49
C VAL A 132 -4.98 -7.18 0.17
N PRO A 133 -5.54 -6.88 -1.01
CA PRO A 133 -4.90 -7.26 -2.28
C PRO A 133 -3.52 -6.63 -2.46
N MET A 134 -3.35 -5.35 -2.09
CA MET A 134 -2.05 -4.70 -2.17
C MET A 134 -1.04 -5.36 -1.22
N ALA A 135 -1.41 -5.60 0.03
CA ALA A 135 -0.57 -6.27 1.02
C ALA A 135 -0.10 -7.65 0.54
N LEU A 136 -1.05 -8.49 0.08
CA LEU A 136 -0.75 -9.81 -0.46
C LEU A 136 0.13 -9.73 -1.72
N SER A 137 -0.11 -8.76 -2.60
CA SER A 137 0.73 -8.58 -3.79
C SER A 137 2.21 -8.42 -3.44
N ARG A 138 2.53 -7.72 -2.33
CA ARG A 138 3.94 -7.48 -1.94
C ARG A 138 4.63 -8.75 -1.47
N LEU A 139 3.89 -9.63 -0.80
CA LEU A 139 4.37 -10.92 -0.33
C LEU A 139 4.48 -11.93 -1.48
N VAL A 140 3.45 -12.02 -2.32
CA VAL A 140 3.47 -12.84 -3.55
C VAL A 140 4.65 -12.47 -4.45
N LEU A 141 4.96 -11.18 -4.57
CA LEU A 141 6.09 -10.72 -5.38
C LEU A 141 7.46 -10.96 -4.75
N GLY A 142 7.53 -11.37 -3.49
CA GLY A 142 8.78 -11.72 -2.79
C GLY A 142 9.65 -10.52 -2.45
N VAL A 143 9.08 -9.31 -2.39
CA VAL A 143 9.85 -8.05 -2.29
C VAL A 143 9.75 -7.38 -0.92
N HIS A 144 8.89 -7.88 -0.04
CA HIS A 144 8.71 -7.38 1.32
C HIS A 144 8.46 -8.51 2.30
N TYR A 145 8.93 -8.30 3.52
CA TYR A 145 8.56 -9.13 4.66
C TYR A 145 7.16 -8.77 5.19
N PRO A 146 6.45 -9.70 5.85
CA PRO A 146 5.16 -9.42 6.49
C PRO A 146 5.16 -8.18 7.38
N THR A 147 6.19 -7.97 8.20
CA THR A 147 6.31 -6.80 9.07
C THR A 147 6.52 -5.48 8.31
N ASP A 148 7.16 -5.49 7.13
CA ASP A 148 7.25 -4.30 6.28
C ASP A 148 5.87 -3.85 5.82
N VAL A 149 5.01 -4.83 5.49
CA VAL A 149 3.65 -4.62 5.00
C VAL A 149 2.75 -4.16 6.14
N LEU A 150 2.76 -4.85 7.28
CA LEU A 150 1.99 -4.48 8.47
C LEU A 150 2.35 -3.08 8.96
N THR A 151 3.64 -2.75 9.01
CA THR A 151 4.09 -1.40 9.36
C THR A 151 3.62 -0.38 8.32
N GLY A 152 3.69 -0.73 7.03
CA GLY A 152 3.15 0.13 5.97
C GLY A 152 1.67 0.44 6.17
N VAL A 153 0.85 -0.57 6.51
CA VAL A 153 -0.57 -0.38 6.84
C VAL A 153 -0.75 0.54 8.04
N ALA A 154 0.04 0.37 9.11
CA ALA A 154 -0.04 1.24 10.28
C ALA A 154 0.31 2.71 9.94
N VAL A 155 1.43 2.94 9.26
CA VAL A 155 1.87 4.28 8.85
C VAL A 155 0.86 4.91 7.89
N GLY A 156 0.34 4.16 6.91
CA GLY A 156 -0.65 4.65 5.97
C GLY A 156 -1.97 5.02 6.64
N THR A 157 -2.40 4.23 7.62
CA THR A 157 -3.59 4.52 8.43
C THR A 157 -3.43 5.83 9.21
N LEU A 158 -2.26 6.04 9.83
CA LEU A 158 -1.95 7.27 10.56
C LEU A 158 -1.96 8.48 9.62
N VAL A 159 -1.21 8.43 8.51
CA VAL A 159 -1.13 9.54 7.55
C VAL A 159 -2.50 9.86 6.96
N GLY A 160 -3.24 8.85 6.48
CA GLY A 160 -4.58 9.05 5.93
C GLY A 160 -5.55 9.63 6.96
N SER A 161 -5.44 9.22 8.22
CA SER A 161 -6.27 9.77 9.31
C SER A 161 -5.94 11.23 9.62
N VAL A 162 -4.66 11.59 9.68
CA VAL A 162 -4.20 12.96 9.92
C VAL A 162 -4.62 13.88 8.76
N VAL A 163 -4.32 13.49 7.52
CA VAL A 163 -4.67 14.27 6.33
C VAL A 163 -6.18 14.46 6.22
N GLY A 164 -6.95 13.40 6.49
CA GLY A 164 -8.41 13.49 6.43
C GLY A 164 -8.98 14.44 7.49
N LYS A 165 -8.38 14.50 8.69
CA LYS A 165 -8.76 15.46 9.73
C LYS A 165 -8.41 16.89 9.31
N THR A 166 -7.18 17.13 8.83
CA THR A 166 -6.71 18.48 8.44
C THR A 166 -7.44 19.03 7.22
N ALA A 167 -7.87 18.17 6.30
CA ALA A 167 -8.58 18.56 5.08
C ALA A 167 -10.11 18.57 5.23
N GLY A 168 -10.66 18.29 6.41
CA GLY A 168 -12.12 18.26 6.65
C GLY A 168 -12.85 17.15 5.89
N VAL A 169 -12.16 16.06 5.52
CA VAL A 169 -12.75 14.98 4.73
C VAL A 169 -13.64 14.12 5.63
N GLY A 170 -14.95 14.23 5.44
CA GLY A 170 -15.97 13.40 6.11
C GLY A 170 -16.52 13.98 7.43
N THR A 171 -16.21 15.22 7.78
CA THR A 171 -16.75 15.88 9.00
C THR A 171 -18.09 16.59 8.78
N GLU A 172 -18.50 16.86 7.53
CA GLU A 172 -19.71 17.65 7.25
C GLU A 172 -21.03 16.85 7.35
N GLU A 173 -20.99 15.52 7.44
CA GLU A 173 -22.20 14.69 7.44
C GLU A 173 -22.67 14.26 8.85
N THR A 174 -21.87 14.52 9.90
CA THR A 174 -22.21 14.16 11.30
C THR A 174 -22.95 15.28 12.04
N VAL A 175 -22.94 16.52 11.54
CA VAL A 175 -23.61 17.65 12.21
C VAL A 175 -25.06 17.84 11.73
N ALA A 176 -25.48 17.11 10.69
CA ALA A 176 -26.81 17.23 10.08
C ALA A 176 -27.75 16.04 10.36
N LYS A 177 -27.46 15.21 11.38
CA LYS A 177 -28.36 14.16 11.86
C LYS A 177 -28.67 14.32 13.33
#